data_AF-A0A421CCF2-F1
#
_entry.id   AF-A0A421CCF2-F1
#
_cell.length_a   1.000
_cell.length_b   1.000
_cell.length_c   1.000
_cell.angle_alpha   90.00
_cell.angle_beta   90.00
_cell.angle_gamma   90.00
#
_symmetry.space_group_name_H-M   'P 1'
#
loop_
_entity.id
_entity.type
_entity.pdbx_description
1 polymer ?
#
loop_
_entity_poly.entity_id
_entity_poly.type
_entity_poly.pdbx_seq_one_letter_code
_entity_poly.pdbx_strand_id
1 'polypeptide(L)'
;MVLKTVILIFDVFVIILSISLIRTAGSWYSLLLLGLFLFPSLRMLRLIPGFDEREKAIDNLSSNIALGISFVLAIFYIGMRYTLTIDGAISFILIPFVAKAVFFSGFTLERRQSVSIIGRSVGLIFVGFALLSHGFSTVGLIEMLPGIVILICTELSARYRWFGLSYLFLIGIATWVYLPNFERITSVLVYSLFVIPFSFLLVRSLKKT
;
A
#
# COMPACT_ATOMS: atom_id res chain seq x y z
N MET A 1 -6.79 -3.81 18.92
CA MET A 1 -6.56 -2.65 18.03
C MET A 1 -5.15 -2.10 18.16
N VAL A 2 -4.71 -1.73 19.37
CA VAL A 2 -3.38 -1.13 19.62
C VAL A 2 -2.23 -1.90 18.97
N LEU A 3 -2.15 -3.22 19.18
CA LEU A 3 -1.07 -4.04 18.61
C LEU A 3 -1.03 -4.01 17.06
N LYS A 4 -2.19 -4.03 16.40
CA LYS A 4 -2.28 -3.98 14.93
C LYS A 4 -1.82 -2.61 14.40
N THR A 5 -2.15 -1.53 15.11
CA THR A 5 -1.69 -0.17 14.80
C THR A 5 -0.18 -0.02 15.02
N VAL A 6 0.37 -0.62 16.08
CA VAL A 6 1.81 -0.60 16.38
C VAL A 6 2.62 -1.35 15.34
N ILE A 7 2.14 -2.52 14.87
CA ILE A 7 2.78 -3.28 13.79
C ILE A 7 2.82 -2.45 12.50
N LEU A 8 1.70 -1.81 12.14
CA LEU A 8 1.65 -0.96 10.94
C LEU A 8 2.60 0.24 11.03
N ILE A 9 2.65 0.91 12.19
CA ILE A 9 3.57 2.04 12.42
C ILE A 9 5.03 1.56 12.32
N PHE A 10 5.34 0.39 12.89
CA PHE A 10 6.66 -0.21 12.82
C PHE A 10 7.05 -0.56 11.37
N ASP A 11 6.17 -1.19 10.60
CA ASP A 11 6.43 -1.56 9.21
C ASP A 11 6.65 -0.31 8.34
N VAL A 12 5.81 0.72 8.51
CA VAL A 12 5.96 2.01 7.82
C VAL A 12 7.28 2.69 8.20
N PHE A 13 7.64 2.67 9.49
CA PHE A 13 8.92 3.20 9.95
C PHE A 13 10.11 2.46 9.34
N VAL A 14 10.09 1.13 9.33
CA VAL A 14 11.14 0.29 8.74
C VAL A 14 11.28 0.57 7.24
N ILE A 15 10.17 0.74 6.51
CA ILE A 15 10.20 1.09 5.08
C ILE A 15 10.82 2.46 4.86
N ILE A 16 10.37 3.48 5.59
CA ILE A 16 10.89 4.86 5.48
C ILE A 16 12.38 4.89 5.80
N LEU A 17 12.78 4.24 6.90
CA LEU A 17 14.18 4.17 7.34
C LEU A 17 15.04 3.43 6.30
N SER A 18 14.58 2.29 5.80
CA SER A 18 15.31 1.51 4.79
C SER A 18 15.51 2.30 3.50
N ILE A 19 14.45 2.94 2.98
CA ILE A 19 14.52 3.72 1.75
C ILE A 19 15.43 4.94 1.92
N SER A 20 15.35 5.62 3.06
CA SER A 20 16.21 6.76 3.38
C SER A 20 17.69 6.37 3.41
N LEU A 21 18.02 5.24 4.07
CA LEU A 21 19.39 4.77 4.20
C LEU A 21 19.95 4.16 2.90
N ILE A 22 19.10 3.52 2.08
CA ILE A 22 19.48 3.07 0.74
C ILE A 22 19.93 4.26 -0.12
N ARG A 23 19.21 5.39 -0.04
CA ARG A 23 19.53 6.59 -0.81
C ARG A 23 20.75 7.35 -0.31
N THR A 24 21.02 7.31 0.99
CA THR A 24 22.03 8.18 1.63
C THR A 24 23.33 7.47 1.99
N ALA A 25 23.30 6.16 2.25
CA ALA A 25 24.44 5.47 2.85
C ALA A 25 24.83 4.16 2.12
N GLY A 26 23.93 3.50 1.39
CA GLY A 26 24.30 2.40 0.48
C GLY A 26 23.24 1.31 0.30
N SER A 27 23.42 0.47 -0.73
CA SER A 27 22.43 -0.55 -1.13
C SER A 27 22.23 -1.67 -0.10
N TRP A 28 23.19 -1.89 0.80
CA TRP A 28 23.12 -2.93 1.84
C TRP A 28 22.05 -2.66 2.91
N TYR A 29 21.57 -1.42 3.04
CA TYR A 29 20.44 -1.08 3.90
C TYR A 29 19.09 -1.64 3.41
N SER A 30 19.05 -2.24 2.21
CA SER A 30 17.94 -3.11 1.80
C SER A 30 17.71 -4.29 2.74
N LEU A 31 18.72 -4.72 3.50
CA LEU A 31 18.59 -5.74 4.55
C LEU A 31 17.66 -5.30 5.69
N LEU A 32 17.46 -4.00 5.93
CA LEU A 32 16.51 -3.53 6.91
C LEU A 32 15.06 -3.85 6.53
N LEU A 33 14.77 -4.09 5.24
CA LEU A 33 13.47 -4.60 4.80
C LEU A 33 13.19 -6.02 5.32
N LEU A 34 14.22 -6.77 5.78
CA LEU A 34 14.00 -8.01 6.51
C LEU A 34 13.27 -7.77 7.85
N GLY A 35 13.35 -6.56 8.39
CA GLY A 35 12.57 -6.12 9.55
C GLY A 35 11.05 -6.19 9.32
N LEU A 36 10.57 -6.14 8.05
CA LEU A 36 9.16 -6.38 7.72
C LEU A 36 8.72 -7.81 8.04
N PHE A 37 9.66 -8.75 8.13
CA PHE A 37 9.41 -10.12 8.52
C PHE A 37 9.55 -10.34 10.04
N LEU A 38 9.94 -9.33 10.82
CA LEU A 38 10.16 -9.48 12.26
C LEU A 38 8.92 -10.03 12.99
N PHE A 39 7.74 -9.47 12.73
CA PHE A 39 6.49 -9.97 13.34
C PHE A 39 6.08 -11.36 12.83
N PRO A 40 6.13 -11.67 11.52
CA PRO A 40 6.01 -13.05 11.02
C PRO A 40 6.99 -14.03 11.68
N SER A 41 8.26 -13.68 11.84
CA SER A 41 9.30 -14.51 12.46
C SER A 41 9.05 -14.72 13.96
N LEU A 42 8.70 -13.66 14.69
CA LEU A 42 8.33 -13.73 16.11
C LEU A 42 7.09 -14.61 16.33
N ARG A 43 6.13 -14.57 15.39
CA ARG A 43 4.95 -15.45 15.42
C ARG A 43 5.31 -16.90 15.10
N MET A 44 6.23 -17.15 14.16
CA MET A 44 6.76 -18.49 13.86
C MET A 44 7.47 -19.11 15.08
N LEU A 45 8.17 -18.29 15.86
CA LEU A 45 8.81 -18.68 17.13
C LEU A 45 7.83 -18.78 18.32
N ARG A 46 6.52 -18.63 18.10
CA ARG A 46 5.45 -18.65 19.12
C ARG A 46 5.59 -17.61 20.24
N LEU A 47 6.36 -16.54 20.02
CA LEU A 47 6.53 -15.43 20.98
C LEU A 47 5.31 -14.49 21.01
N ILE A 48 4.45 -14.55 19.99
CA ILE A 48 3.21 -13.79 19.86
C ILE A 48 2.08 -14.79 19.59
N PRO A 49 0.86 -14.60 20.15
CA PRO A 49 -0.28 -15.48 19.89
C PRO A 49 -0.48 -15.73 18.38
N GLY A 50 -0.68 -17.00 18.04
CA GLY A 50 -0.90 -17.45 16.67
C GLY A 50 -2.20 -16.91 16.09
N PHE A 51 -2.32 -16.95 14.77
CA PHE A 51 -3.57 -16.64 14.09
C PHE A 51 -4.63 -17.68 14.40
N ASP A 52 -5.86 -17.21 14.59
CA ASP A 52 -7.05 -18.07 14.60
C ASP A 52 -7.19 -18.78 13.23
N GLU A 53 -7.87 -19.92 13.15
CA GLU A 53 -7.96 -20.70 11.89
C GLU A 53 -8.52 -19.87 10.73
N ARG A 54 -9.47 -18.98 11.06
CA ARG A 54 -10.03 -18.01 10.13
C ARG A 54 -8.99 -16.98 9.65
N GLU A 55 -8.17 -16.44 10.56
CA GLU A 55 -7.12 -15.49 10.20
C GLU A 55 -6.02 -16.18 9.36
N LYS A 56 -5.72 -17.46 9.62
CA LYS A 56 -4.79 -18.27 8.82
C LYS A 56 -5.29 -18.51 7.40
N ALA A 57 -6.59 -18.82 7.25
CA ALA A 57 -7.20 -18.96 5.93
C ALA A 57 -7.16 -17.64 5.14
N ILE A 58 -7.42 -16.51 5.80
CA ILE A 58 -7.33 -15.18 5.20
C ILE A 58 -5.88 -14.82 4.83
N ASP A 59 -4.90 -15.16 5.67
CA ASP A 59 -3.48 -14.94 5.37
C ASP A 59 -3.03 -15.72 4.13
N ASN A 60 -3.43 -16.99 4.01
CA ASN A 60 -3.18 -17.80 2.82
C ASN A 60 -3.84 -17.20 1.57
N LEU A 61 -5.11 -16.78 1.67
CA LEU A 61 -5.81 -16.14 0.55
C LEU A 61 -5.12 -14.85 0.11
N SER A 62 -4.77 -13.98 1.06
CA SER A 62 -4.08 -12.72 0.76
C SER A 62 -2.68 -12.95 0.15
N SER A 63 -1.97 -13.99 0.58
CA SER A 63 -0.68 -14.40 0.03
C SER A 63 -0.82 -14.93 -1.40
N ASN A 64 -1.84 -15.73 -1.69
CA ASN A 64 -2.13 -16.22 -3.03
C ASN A 64 -2.49 -15.07 -3.99
N ILE A 65 -3.26 -14.08 -3.53
CA ILE A 65 -3.56 -12.88 -4.32
C ILE A 65 -2.28 -12.09 -4.60
N ALA A 66 -1.41 -11.89 -3.59
CA ALA A 66 -0.14 -11.21 -3.76
C ALA A 66 0.80 -11.95 -4.74
N LEU A 67 0.85 -13.28 -4.68
CA LEU A 67 1.56 -14.10 -5.66
C LEU A 67 0.97 -13.92 -7.06
N GLY A 68 -0.36 -13.95 -7.22
CA GLY A 68 -1.02 -13.67 -8.49
C GLY A 68 -0.65 -12.30 -9.06
N ILE A 69 -0.62 -11.26 -8.22
CA ILE A 69 -0.18 -9.92 -8.61
C ILE A 69 1.31 -9.92 -9.03
N SER A 70 2.16 -10.67 -8.33
CA SER A 70 3.57 -10.84 -8.70
C SER A 70 3.73 -11.47 -10.09
N PHE A 71 2.93 -12.49 -10.41
CA PHE A 71 2.91 -13.09 -11.74
C PHE A 71 2.42 -12.12 -12.81
N VAL A 72 1.34 -11.37 -12.55
CA VAL A 72 0.84 -10.35 -13.47
C VAL A 72 1.90 -9.28 -13.72
N LEU A 73 2.59 -8.82 -12.68
CA LEU A 73 3.70 -7.87 -12.81
C LEU A 73 4.85 -8.44 -13.65
N ALA A 74 5.22 -9.71 -13.44
CA ALA A 74 6.26 -10.36 -14.22
C ALA A 74 5.91 -10.44 -15.71
N ILE A 75 4.69 -10.88 -16.03
CA ILE A 75 4.19 -10.92 -17.40
C ILE A 75 4.18 -9.51 -18.01
N PHE A 76 3.73 -8.51 -17.25
CA PHE A 76 3.70 -7.12 -17.69
C PHE A 76 5.11 -6.57 -17.97
N TYR A 77 6.08 -6.82 -17.09
CA TYR A 77 7.46 -6.33 -17.25
C TYR A 77 8.17 -7.00 -18.42
N ILE A 78 7.94 -8.29 -18.62
CA ILE A 78 8.44 -9.03 -19.79
C ILE A 78 7.80 -8.46 -21.06
N GLY A 79 6.49 -8.23 -21.07
CA GLY A 79 5.75 -7.66 -22.20
C GLY A 79 6.22 -6.26 -22.58
N MET A 80 6.52 -5.42 -21.59
CA MET A 80 7.06 -4.07 -21.77
C MET A 80 8.59 -4.06 -22.03
N ARG A 81 9.23 -5.24 -22.03
CA ARG A 81 10.68 -5.42 -22.24
C ARG A 81 11.54 -4.56 -21.31
N TYR A 82 11.13 -4.43 -20.05
CA TYR A 82 11.90 -3.67 -19.07
C TYR A 82 13.24 -4.32 -18.76
N THR A 83 14.27 -3.49 -18.62
CA THR A 83 15.53 -3.89 -18.01
C THR A 83 15.35 -4.04 -16.50
N LEU A 84 15.82 -5.15 -15.93
CA LEU A 84 15.83 -5.36 -14.48
C LEU A 84 16.78 -4.37 -13.80
N THR A 85 16.22 -3.27 -13.32
CA THR A 85 16.91 -2.27 -12.49
C THR A 85 16.52 -2.44 -11.02
N ILE A 86 17.20 -1.71 -10.13
CA ILE A 86 16.88 -1.66 -8.70
C ILE A 86 15.40 -1.30 -8.47
N ASP A 87 14.85 -0.37 -9.27
CA ASP A 87 13.43 0.01 -9.18
C ASP A 87 12.49 -1.16 -9.50
N GLY A 88 12.90 -2.04 -10.42
CA GLY A 88 12.19 -3.28 -10.71
C GLY A 88 12.23 -4.28 -9.56
N ALA A 89 13.38 -4.40 -8.88
CA ALA A 89 13.47 -5.25 -7.68
C ALA A 89 12.59 -4.71 -6.55
N ILE A 90 12.60 -3.39 -6.33
CA ILE A 90 11.75 -2.73 -5.32
C ILE A 90 10.27 -2.96 -5.65
N SER A 91 9.86 -2.82 -6.91
CA SER A 91 8.45 -2.99 -7.27
C SER A 91 7.95 -4.42 -7.10
N PHE A 92 8.78 -5.42 -7.40
CA PHE A 92 8.49 -6.83 -7.17
C PHE A 92 8.32 -7.22 -5.70
N ILE A 93 8.91 -6.45 -4.79
CA ILE A 93 8.75 -6.67 -3.34
C ILE A 93 7.57 -5.86 -2.81
N LEU A 94 7.54 -4.56 -3.12
CA LEU A 94 6.65 -3.61 -2.49
C LEU A 94 5.20 -3.78 -2.95
N ILE A 95 4.96 -4.02 -4.25
CA ILE A 95 3.58 -4.13 -4.77
C ILE A 95 2.86 -5.36 -4.19
N PRO A 96 3.44 -6.58 -4.21
CA PRO A 96 2.80 -7.75 -3.61
C PRO A 96 2.63 -7.61 -2.10
N PHE A 97 3.58 -6.97 -1.41
CA PHE A 97 3.48 -6.75 0.03
C PHE A 97 2.31 -5.81 0.38
N VAL A 98 2.19 -4.69 -0.33
CA VAL A 98 1.08 -3.75 -0.17
C VAL A 98 -0.25 -4.42 -0.50
N ALA A 99 -0.31 -5.20 -1.59
CA ALA A 99 -1.48 -5.98 -1.92
C ALA A 99 -1.87 -6.92 -0.77
N LYS A 100 -0.92 -7.74 -0.29
CA LYS A 100 -1.16 -8.67 0.83
C LYS A 100 -1.71 -7.93 2.05
N ALA A 101 -1.09 -6.83 2.44
CA ALA A 101 -1.50 -6.04 3.61
C ALA A 101 -2.92 -5.46 3.44
N VAL A 102 -3.24 -4.94 2.26
CA VAL A 102 -4.57 -4.40 1.91
C VAL A 102 -5.63 -5.50 1.95
N PHE A 103 -5.40 -6.63 1.28
CA PHE A 103 -6.35 -7.74 1.23
C PHE A 103 -6.53 -8.41 2.60
N PHE A 104 -5.44 -8.66 3.32
CA PHE A 104 -5.50 -9.23 4.67
C PHE A 104 -6.31 -8.33 5.62
N SER A 105 -5.97 -7.04 5.69
CA SER A 105 -6.70 -6.08 6.53
C SER A 105 -8.16 -5.95 6.09
N GLY A 106 -8.38 -6.00 4.78
CA GLY A 106 -9.69 -5.90 4.16
C GLY A 106 -10.65 -7.04 4.45
N PHE A 107 -10.12 -8.27 4.52
CA PHE A 107 -10.91 -9.47 4.79
C PHE A 107 -11.08 -9.73 6.29
N THR A 108 -10.11 -9.36 7.10
CA THR A 108 -10.15 -9.57 8.56
C THR A 108 -11.04 -8.55 9.27
N LEU A 109 -11.09 -7.29 8.80
CA LEU A 109 -11.79 -6.21 9.48
C LEU A 109 -13.20 -5.96 8.93
N GLU A 110 -14.07 -5.40 9.78
CA GLU A 110 -15.38 -4.90 9.36
C GLU A 110 -15.26 -3.81 8.28
N ARG A 111 -16.30 -3.65 7.45
CA ARG A 111 -16.31 -2.69 6.33
C ARG A 111 -15.80 -1.31 6.73
N ARG A 112 -16.36 -0.73 7.80
CA ARG A 112 -16.01 0.63 8.25
C ARG A 112 -14.56 0.73 8.72
N GLN A 113 -14.09 -0.27 9.49
CA GLN A 113 -12.72 -0.32 9.99
C GLN A 113 -11.71 -0.50 8.85
N SER A 114 -11.99 -1.42 7.93
CA SER A 114 -11.15 -1.67 6.76
C SER A 114 -11.02 -0.41 5.88
N VAL A 115 -12.14 0.23 5.53
CA VAL A 115 -12.14 1.46 4.71
C VAL A 115 -11.34 2.56 5.40
N SER A 116 -11.59 2.77 6.70
CA SER A 116 -10.91 3.80 7.48
C SER A 116 -9.40 3.55 7.60
N ILE A 117 -8.96 2.34 7.95
CA ILE A 117 -7.53 2.04 8.14
C ILE A 117 -6.77 2.12 6.82
N ILE A 118 -7.30 1.51 5.75
CA ILE A 118 -6.61 1.48 4.45
C ILE A 118 -6.59 2.88 3.84
N GLY A 119 -7.75 3.57 3.81
CA GLY A 119 -7.84 4.90 3.23
C GLY A 119 -7.06 5.97 4.00
N ARG A 120 -7.08 5.93 5.34
CA ARG A 120 -6.25 6.84 6.17
C ARG A 120 -4.78 6.57 5.99
N SER A 121 -4.35 5.31 5.93
CA SER A 121 -2.94 4.97 5.70
C SER A 121 -2.46 5.55 4.37
N VAL A 122 -3.20 5.33 3.29
CA VAL A 122 -2.84 5.86 1.95
C VAL A 122 -2.82 7.39 1.95
N GLY A 123 -3.86 8.03 2.50
CA GLY A 123 -3.94 9.49 2.56
C GLY A 123 -2.82 10.12 3.40
N LEU A 124 -2.53 9.55 4.58
CA LEU A 124 -1.47 10.04 5.48
C LEU A 124 -0.07 9.81 4.92
N ILE A 125 0.17 8.68 4.24
CA ILE A 125 1.45 8.46 3.55
C ILE A 125 1.67 9.59 2.53
N PHE A 126 0.64 9.98 1.79
CA PHE A 126 0.77 11.02 0.76
C PHE A 126 0.98 12.41 1.35
N VAL A 127 0.21 12.77 2.38
CA VAL A 127 0.40 14.03 3.13
C VAL A 127 1.80 14.07 3.75
N GLY A 128 2.24 12.97 4.36
CA GLY A 128 3.56 12.83 4.93
C GLY A 128 4.67 12.99 3.89
N PHE A 129 4.53 12.37 2.72
CA PHE A 129 5.50 12.52 1.63
C PHE A 129 5.60 13.97 1.14
N ALA A 130 4.48 14.65 0.92
CA ALA A 130 4.47 16.05 0.50
C ALA A 130 5.13 16.96 1.54
N LEU A 131 4.81 16.77 2.83
CA LEU A 131 5.42 17.50 3.94
C LEU A 131 6.93 17.25 4.06
N LEU A 132 7.37 16.00 3.93
CA LEU A 132 8.79 15.65 4.01
C LEU A 132 9.57 16.13 2.79
N SER A 133 8.94 16.21 1.62
CA SER A 133 9.58 16.64 0.37
C SER A 133 9.75 18.17 0.30
N HIS A 134 8.72 18.93 0.68
CA HIS A 134 8.67 20.37 0.45
C HIS A 134 8.41 21.22 1.70
N GLY A 135 8.29 20.61 2.89
CA GLY A 135 7.97 21.31 4.13
C GLY A 135 6.63 22.04 4.09
N PHE A 136 6.50 23.09 4.90
CA PHE A 136 5.31 23.97 4.92
C PHE A 136 5.37 25.09 3.88
N SER A 137 5.86 24.78 2.66
CA SER A 137 5.87 25.72 1.55
C SER A 137 4.52 25.74 0.81
N THR A 138 4.31 26.75 -0.04
CA THR A 138 3.14 26.81 -0.94
C THR A 138 3.07 25.60 -1.86
N VAL A 139 4.22 25.13 -2.34
CA VAL A 139 4.33 23.90 -3.16
C VAL A 139 3.94 22.68 -2.33
N GLY A 140 4.46 22.55 -1.11
CA GLY A 140 4.08 21.46 -0.19
C GLY A 140 2.58 21.45 0.13
N LEU A 141 1.95 22.62 0.30
CA LEU A 141 0.50 22.73 0.50
C LEU A 141 -0.29 22.22 -0.70
N ILE A 142 0.15 22.53 -1.92
CA ILE A 142 -0.49 22.05 -3.15
C ILE A 142 -0.31 20.54 -3.29
N GLU A 143 0.89 20.02 -3.03
CA GLU A 143 1.20 18.58 -3.14
C GLU A 143 0.52 17.73 -2.05
N MET A 144 0.11 18.33 -0.93
CA MET A 144 -0.71 17.65 0.07
C MET A 144 -2.17 17.45 -0.38
N LEU A 145 -2.68 18.23 -1.33
CA LEU A 145 -4.09 18.21 -1.71
C LEU A 145 -4.61 16.82 -2.11
N PRO A 146 -3.90 16.02 -2.94
CA PRO A 146 -4.38 14.67 -3.26
C PRO A 146 -4.51 13.79 -2.02
N GLY A 147 -3.57 13.89 -1.07
CA GLY A 147 -3.62 13.18 0.21
C GLY A 147 -4.81 13.58 1.05
N ILE A 148 -5.10 14.88 1.13
CA ILE A 148 -6.27 15.43 1.85
C ILE A 148 -7.57 14.96 1.19
N VAL A 149 -7.66 14.97 -0.14
CA VAL A 149 -8.83 14.48 -0.88
C VAL A 149 -9.08 13.00 -0.57
N ILE A 150 -8.03 12.16 -0.57
CA ILE A 150 -8.15 10.75 -0.20
C ILE A 150 -8.71 10.59 1.22
N LEU A 151 -8.24 11.40 2.19
CA LEU A 151 -8.73 11.38 3.57
C LEU A 151 -10.22 11.76 3.66
N ILE A 152 -10.64 12.82 2.96
CA ILE A 152 -12.05 13.24 2.92
C ILE A 152 -12.93 12.14 2.31
N CYS A 153 -12.52 11.59 1.15
CA CYS A 153 -13.20 10.47 0.51
C CYS A 153 -13.28 9.24 1.43
N THR A 154 -12.24 9.00 2.23
CA THR A 154 -12.20 7.91 3.21
C THR A 154 -13.24 8.08 4.32
N GLU A 155 -13.29 9.26 4.94
CA GLU A 155 -14.27 9.52 6.01
C GLU A 155 -15.71 9.47 5.50
N LEU A 156 -15.96 10.00 4.30
CA LEU A 156 -17.28 9.97 3.68
C LEU A 156 -17.68 8.57 3.25
N SER A 157 -16.80 7.78 2.64
CA SER A 157 -17.09 6.41 2.19
C SER A 157 -17.29 5.42 3.35
N ALA A 158 -16.69 5.70 4.51
CA ALA A 158 -16.92 4.94 5.73
C ALA A 158 -18.35 5.11 6.27
N ARG A 159 -19.00 6.25 6.02
CA ARG A 159 -20.38 6.55 6.45
C ARG A 159 -21.41 6.29 5.35
N TYR A 160 -21.09 6.66 4.11
CA TYR A 160 -22.01 6.66 2.97
C TYR A 160 -21.50 5.75 1.87
N ARG A 161 -22.26 4.70 1.56
CA ARG A 161 -21.87 3.66 0.58
C ARG A 161 -21.49 4.22 -0.79
N TRP A 162 -22.29 5.15 -1.31
CA TRP A 162 -22.12 5.72 -2.65
C TRP A 162 -20.86 6.58 -2.81
N PHE A 163 -20.33 7.13 -1.71
CA PHE A 163 -19.05 7.82 -1.74
C PHE A 163 -17.88 6.87 -2.06
N GLY A 164 -18.09 5.56 -2.05
CA GLY A 164 -17.16 4.59 -2.62
C GLY A 164 -16.79 4.84 -4.08
N LEU A 165 -17.69 5.45 -4.87
CA LEU A 165 -17.42 5.81 -6.27
C LEU A 165 -16.31 6.86 -6.40
N SER A 166 -16.00 7.61 -5.34
CA SER A 166 -14.86 8.54 -5.36
C SER A 166 -13.52 7.82 -5.59
N TYR A 167 -13.37 6.58 -5.13
CA TYR A 167 -12.18 5.78 -5.41
C TYR A 167 -12.07 5.40 -6.89
N LEU A 168 -13.20 5.20 -7.58
CA LEU A 168 -13.19 4.99 -9.03
C LEU A 168 -12.69 6.24 -9.76
N PHE A 169 -13.12 7.43 -9.31
CA PHE A 169 -12.64 8.69 -9.84
C PHE A 169 -11.13 8.88 -9.59
N LEU A 170 -10.64 8.56 -8.39
CA LEU A 170 -9.21 8.60 -8.05
C LEU A 170 -8.38 7.60 -8.90
N ILE A 171 -8.90 6.41 -9.17
CA ILE A 171 -8.29 5.47 -10.11
C ILE A 171 -8.23 6.09 -11.50
N GLY A 172 -9.31 6.72 -11.97
CA GLY A 172 -9.34 7.41 -13.26
C GLY A 172 -8.25 8.49 -13.39
N ILE A 173 -8.08 9.32 -12.35
CA ILE A 173 -7.01 10.31 -12.30
C ILE A 173 -5.63 9.64 -12.33
N ALA A 174 -5.40 8.63 -11.49
CA ALA A 174 -4.11 7.93 -11.45
C ALA A 174 -3.78 7.30 -12.80
N THR A 175 -4.74 6.67 -13.47
CA THR A 175 -4.56 6.13 -14.82
C THR A 175 -4.22 7.23 -15.81
N TRP A 176 -4.95 8.33 -15.81
CA TRP A 176 -4.68 9.44 -16.74
C TRP A 176 -3.28 10.04 -16.56
N VAL A 177 -2.81 10.16 -15.32
CA VAL A 177 -1.49 10.74 -15.00
C VAL A 177 -0.33 9.77 -15.31
N TYR A 178 -0.46 8.50 -14.93
CA TYR A 178 0.68 7.56 -14.99
C TYR A 178 0.74 6.73 -16.27
N LEU A 179 -0.40 6.42 -16.90
CA LEU A 179 -0.45 5.56 -18.10
C LEU A 179 0.48 6.03 -19.23
N PRO A 180 0.58 7.34 -19.56
CA PRO A 180 1.50 7.81 -20.61
C PRO A 180 2.98 7.54 -20.29
N ASN A 181 3.31 7.32 -19.02
CA ASN A 181 4.68 7.13 -18.54
C ASN A 181 4.97 5.67 -18.15
N PHE A 182 4.15 4.71 -18.61
CA PHE A 182 4.37 3.27 -18.39
C PHE A 182 5.58 2.72 -19.16
N GLU A 183 6.42 3.54 -19.77
CA GLU A 183 7.77 3.12 -20.18
C GLU A 183 8.75 3.10 -18.99
N ARG A 184 8.41 3.76 -17.87
CA ARG A 184 9.23 3.81 -16.66
C ARG A 184 8.64 2.92 -15.58
N ILE A 185 9.48 2.01 -15.05
CA ILE A 185 9.10 1.10 -13.95
C ILE A 185 8.58 1.87 -12.74
N THR A 186 9.18 3.02 -12.43
CA THR A 186 8.77 3.90 -11.33
C THR A 186 7.32 4.38 -11.46
N SER A 187 6.85 4.68 -12.68
CA SER A 187 5.45 5.04 -12.92
C SER A 187 4.52 3.87 -12.64
N VAL A 188 4.90 2.65 -13.04
CA VAL A 188 4.10 1.44 -12.79
C VAL A 188 4.05 1.11 -11.30
N LEU A 189 5.17 1.27 -10.60
CA LEU A 189 5.26 1.12 -9.15
C LEU A 189 4.30 2.06 -8.46
N VAL A 190 4.44 3.37 -8.70
CA VAL A 190 3.60 4.39 -8.07
C VAL A 190 2.13 4.20 -8.41
N TYR A 191 1.81 3.93 -9.68
CA TYR A 191 0.45 3.60 -10.12
C TYR A 191 -0.14 2.41 -9.35
N SER A 192 0.61 1.31 -9.22
CA SER A 192 0.14 0.10 -8.53
C SER A 192 -0.12 0.35 -7.05
N LEU A 193 0.73 1.17 -6.41
CA LEU A 193 0.56 1.56 -5.00
C LEU A 193 -0.71 2.38 -4.76
N PHE A 194 -1.27 3.04 -5.77
CA PHE A 194 -2.58 3.72 -5.67
C PHE A 194 -3.74 2.83 -6.06
N VAL A 195 -3.65 2.20 -7.22
CA VAL A 195 -4.78 1.49 -7.81
C VAL A 195 -5.15 0.25 -7.01
N ILE A 196 -4.19 -0.45 -6.39
CA ILE A 196 -4.51 -1.62 -5.56
C ILE A 196 -5.34 -1.23 -4.33
N PRO A 197 -4.90 -0.28 -3.46
CA PRO A 197 -5.74 0.19 -2.36
C PRO A 197 -7.07 0.78 -2.81
N PHE A 198 -7.09 1.61 -3.86
CA PHE A 198 -8.35 2.25 -4.31
C PHE A 198 -9.34 1.25 -4.89
N SER A 199 -8.87 0.26 -5.65
CA SER A 199 -9.74 -0.80 -6.19
C SER A 199 -10.37 -1.61 -5.05
N PHE A 200 -9.58 -1.92 -4.02
CA PHE A 200 -10.09 -2.58 -2.85
C PHE A 200 -11.09 -1.72 -2.07
N LEU A 201 -10.76 -0.44 -1.84
CA LEU A 201 -11.63 0.51 -1.15
C LEU A 201 -12.94 0.74 -1.89
N LEU A 202 -12.94 0.78 -3.22
CA LEU A 202 -14.13 0.83 -4.07
C LEU A 202 -15.05 -0.36 -3.80
N VAL A 203 -14.53 -1.59 -3.93
CA VAL A 203 -15.31 -2.82 -3.72
C VAL A 203 -15.84 -2.88 -2.29
N ARG A 204 -14.97 -2.59 -1.31
CA ARG A 204 -15.31 -2.70 0.10
C ARG A 204 -16.34 -1.66 0.54
N SER A 205 -16.21 -0.43 0.05
CA SER A 205 -17.16 0.65 0.36
C SER A 205 -18.53 0.40 -0.24
N LEU A 206 -18.65 -0.26 -1.40
CA LEU A 206 -19.93 -0.54 -2.07
C LEU A 206 -20.67 -1.79 -1.55
N LYS A 207 -19.99 -2.69 -0.82
CA LYS A 207 -20.59 -3.89 -0.24
C LYS A 207 -21.78 -3.52 0.66
N LYS A 208 -22.96 -4.14 0.45
CA LYS A 208 -24.06 -4.08 1.43
C LYS A 208 -23.58 -4.78 2.71
N THR A 209 -23.83 -4.13 3.86
CA THR A 209 -23.56 -4.67 5.20
C THR A 209 -24.00 -6.12 5.30
#